data_AF-A0A8D8JQ17-F1
#
_entry.id   AF-A0A8D8JQ17-F1
#
_cell.length_a   1.000
_cell.length_b   1.000
_cell.length_c   1.000
_cell.angle_alpha   90.00
_cell.angle_beta   90.00
_cell.angle_gamma   90.00
#
_symmetry.space_group_name_H-M   'P 1'
#
loop_
_entity.id
_entity.type
_entity.pdbx_description
1 polymer ?
#
loop_
_entity_poly.entity_id
_entity_poly.type
_entity_poly.pdbx_seq_one_letter_code
_entity_poly.pdbx_strand_id
1 'polypeptide(L)'
;VKSDNLLVDTKKPFLCRESLSGQSAKSGLAVSSSLNARSSVRFAHTDIKIPDFSDYRRPEVLNPNKQSQESGDARRAFSYLMTGSTLVVGVYTAKTVVTQFESSMRASADV
;
A
#
# COMPACT_ATOMS: atom_id res chain seq x y z
N VAL A 1 30.67 -19.29 -5.98
CA VAL A 1 30.30 -18.39 -4.85
C VAL A 1 29.34 -17.36 -5.41
N LYS A 2 28.05 -17.48 -5.07
CA LYS A 2 26.98 -16.63 -5.60
C LYS A 2 27.00 -15.34 -4.78
N SER A 3 27.28 -14.21 -5.42
CA SER A 3 27.25 -12.90 -4.78
C SER A 3 25.79 -12.50 -4.55
N ASP A 4 25.36 -12.53 -3.30
CA ASP A 4 24.11 -11.91 -2.89
C ASP A 4 24.21 -10.41 -3.17
N ASN A 5 23.47 -9.94 -4.17
CA ASN A 5 23.29 -8.51 -4.43
C ASN A 5 22.51 -7.94 -3.25
N LEU A 6 23.22 -7.54 -2.20
CA LEU A 6 22.68 -6.66 -1.18
C LEU A 6 22.20 -5.41 -1.91
N LEU A 7 20.89 -5.17 -1.88
CA LEU A 7 20.27 -3.93 -2.35
C LEU A 7 20.69 -2.82 -1.39
N VAL A 8 21.93 -2.38 -1.52
CA VAL A 8 22.39 -1.12 -0.96
C VAL A 8 21.93 -0.07 -1.95
N ASP A 9 20.92 0.70 -1.56
CA ASP A 9 20.48 1.87 -2.30
C ASP A 9 21.64 2.88 -2.36
N THR A 10 22.40 2.83 -3.45
CA THR A 10 23.55 3.71 -3.72
C THR A 10 23.16 5.19 -3.81
N LYS A 11 21.86 5.51 -3.85
CA LYS A 11 21.36 6.88 -3.80
C LYS A 11 21.18 7.42 -2.39
N LYS A 12 21.32 6.59 -1.34
CA LYS A 12 21.28 7.08 0.05
C LYS A 12 22.66 7.65 0.39
N PRO A 13 22.80 8.98 0.53
CA PRO A 13 24.08 9.56 0.92
C PRO A 13 24.43 9.05 2.33
N PHE A 14 25.69 8.65 2.53
CA PHE A 14 26.23 8.45 3.86
C PHE A 14 25.99 9.74 4.66
N LEU A 15 25.33 9.63 5.82
CA LEU A 15 24.96 10.77 6.66
C LEU A 15 26.20 11.33 7.37
N CYS A 16 27.07 11.99 6.60
CA CYS A 16 28.23 12.73 7.09
C CYS A 16 27.86 14.20 7.30
N ARG A 17 28.70 14.94 8.04
CA ARG A 17 28.49 16.37 8.32
C ARG A 17 28.30 17.18 7.04
N GLU A 18 29.01 16.80 5.99
CA GLU A 18 29.02 17.42 4.67
C GLU A 18 27.73 17.13 3.89
N SER A 19 27.14 15.93 4.06
CA SER A 19 25.88 15.56 3.40
C SER A 19 24.65 16.18 4.04
N LEU A 20 24.74 16.56 5.33
CA LEU A 20 23.70 17.28 6.07
C LEU A 20 23.75 18.80 5.82
N SER A 21 24.81 19.31 5.18
CA SER A 21 24.92 20.73 4.81
C SER A 21 23.82 21.11 3.81
N GLY A 22 22.99 22.10 4.14
CA GLY A 22 21.88 22.55 3.27
C GLY A 22 20.60 21.70 3.32
N GLN A 23 20.58 20.63 4.11
CA GLN A 23 19.38 19.79 4.37
C GLN A 23 18.43 20.41 5.41
N SER A 24 18.79 21.54 6.02
CA SER A 24 17.96 22.21 7.01
C SER A 24 16.63 22.63 6.40
N ALA A 25 15.54 22.33 7.12
CA ALA A 25 14.21 22.83 6.81
C ALA A 25 14.30 24.35 6.64
N LYS A 26 14.02 24.85 5.43
CA LYS A 26 14.18 26.26 5.05
C LYS A 26 13.16 27.21 5.72
N SER A 27 12.48 26.77 6.78
CA SER A 27 11.33 27.45 7.39
C SER A 27 11.49 27.79 8.88
N GLY A 28 12.71 27.86 9.43
CA GLY A 28 12.91 28.29 10.83
C GLY A 28 14.35 28.69 11.19
N LEU A 29 14.51 29.34 12.35
CA LEU A 29 15.83 29.70 12.90
C LEU A 29 16.68 28.45 13.10
N ALA A 30 17.76 28.32 12.31
CA ALA A 30 18.75 27.27 12.44
C ALA A 30 19.84 27.71 13.42
N VAL A 31 19.94 27.04 14.57
CA VAL A 31 21.05 27.21 15.52
C VAL A 31 22.03 26.06 15.33
N SER A 32 23.29 26.35 15.00
CA SER A 32 24.36 25.36 14.91
C SER A 32 25.56 25.81 15.74
N SER A 33 25.93 25.02 16.75
CA SER A 33 27.16 25.23 17.50
C SER A 33 27.77 23.89 17.95
N SER A 34 28.87 23.49 17.31
CA SER A 34 29.94 22.68 17.93
C SER A 34 31.12 22.48 16.96
N LEU A 35 32.32 22.31 17.51
CA LEU A 35 33.52 21.96 16.74
C LEU A 35 33.65 20.44 16.49
N ASN A 36 32.99 19.60 17.31
CA ASN A 36 33.09 18.13 17.29
C ASN A 36 31.77 17.37 17.55
N ALA A 37 30.61 18.03 17.61
CA ALA A 37 29.35 17.31 17.86
C ALA A 37 28.70 16.84 16.54
N ARG A 38 27.91 15.77 16.64
CA ARG A 38 27.13 15.25 15.51
C ARG A 38 26.12 16.30 15.07
N SER A 39 26.16 16.69 13.80
CA SER A 39 25.13 17.54 13.20
C SER A 39 23.81 16.77 13.15
N SER A 40 22.75 17.29 13.75
CA SER A 40 21.38 16.78 13.59
C SER A 40 20.52 17.81 12.87
N VAL A 41 19.84 17.41 11.80
CA VAL A 41 18.81 18.23 11.16
C VAL A 41 17.47 17.95 11.86
N ARG A 42 16.80 19.00 12.33
CA ARG A 42 15.42 18.91 12.84
C ARG A 42 14.46 19.16 11.68
N PHE A 43 13.71 18.13 11.29
CA PHE A 43 12.65 18.26 10.30
C PHE A 43 11.34 18.63 11.00
N ALA A 44 10.58 19.55 10.42
CA ALA A 44 9.22 19.86 10.84
C ALA A 44 8.24 18.87 10.20
N HIS A 45 7.05 18.74 10.78
CA HIS A 45 5.99 17.91 10.21
C HIS A 45 5.58 18.36 8.78
N THR A 46 5.88 19.61 8.41
CA THR A 46 5.65 20.20 7.08
C THR A 46 6.65 19.74 6.01
N ASP A 47 7.80 19.18 6.41
CA ASP A 47 8.83 18.71 5.47
C ASP A 47 8.49 17.32 4.91
N ILE A 48 7.50 16.64 5.50
CA ILE A 48 7.06 15.32 5.08
C ILE A 48 6.25 15.46 3.80
N LYS A 49 6.81 14.96 2.69
CA LYS A 49 6.09 14.79 1.42
C LYS A 49 5.59 13.36 1.31
N ILE A 50 4.35 13.20 0.85
CA ILE A 50 3.81 11.88 0.52
C ILE A 50 4.62 11.30 -0.64
N PRO A 51 5.12 10.06 -0.53
CA PRO A 51 5.81 9.39 -1.63
C PRO A 51 4.94 9.29 -2.88
N ASP A 52 5.58 9.12 -4.03
CA ASP A 52 4.86 8.79 -5.24
C ASP A 52 4.34 7.35 -5.19
N PHE A 53 3.07 7.16 -5.54
CA PHE A 53 2.39 5.87 -5.60
C PHE A 53 1.87 5.56 -7.00
N SER A 54 2.36 6.23 -8.04
CA SER A 54 1.91 6.06 -9.42
C SER A 54 1.91 4.59 -9.86
N ASP A 55 2.93 3.81 -9.48
CA ASP A 55 3.03 2.39 -9.82
C ASP A 55 1.92 1.51 -9.20
N TYR A 56 1.28 1.98 -8.12
CA TYR A 56 0.23 1.24 -7.40
C TYR A 56 -1.18 1.78 -7.67
N ARG A 57 -1.28 2.97 -8.26
CA ARG A 57 -2.56 3.61 -8.54
C ARG A 57 -3.22 2.94 -9.73
N ARG A 58 -4.55 2.83 -9.68
CA ARG A 58 -5.31 2.45 -10.87
C ARG A 58 -5.12 3.51 -11.97
N PRO A 59 -5.09 3.12 -13.26
CA PRO A 59 -4.83 4.05 -14.36
C PRO A 59 -5.73 5.29 -14.36
N GLU A 60 -6.98 5.11 -13.95
CA GLU A 60 -8.02 6.14 -13.87
C GLU A 60 -7.80 7.23 -12.80
N VAL A 61 -6.81 7.09 -11.92
CA VAL A 61 -6.44 8.10 -10.87
C VAL A 61 -4.95 8.45 -10.86
N LEU A 62 -4.25 8.20 -11.96
CA LEU A 62 -2.85 8.60 -12.13
C LEU A 62 -2.70 10.11 -12.30
N ASN A 63 -3.60 10.75 -13.07
CA ASN A 63 -3.50 12.18 -13.36
C ASN A 63 -3.96 13.03 -12.15
N PRO A 64 -3.07 13.82 -11.53
CA PRO A 64 -3.41 14.65 -10.37
C PRO A 64 -4.33 15.84 -10.71
N ASN A 65 -4.42 16.24 -11.99
CA ASN A 65 -5.27 17.35 -12.43
C ASN A 65 -6.70 16.90 -12.79
N LYS A 66 -6.98 15.59 -12.77
CA LYS A 66 -8.32 15.04 -13.03
C LYS A 66 -9.01 14.70 -11.71
N GLN A 67 -10.29 15.00 -11.61
CA GLN A 67 -11.07 14.66 -10.42
C GLN A 67 -11.27 13.14 -10.31
N SER A 68 -10.82 12.56 -9.19
CA SER A 68 -10.94 11.11 -8.93
C SER A 68 -12.37 10.63 -8.62
N GLN A 69 -13.33 11.55 -8.45
CA GLN A 69 -14.73 11.22 -8.20
C GLN A 69 -15.42 10.66 -9.45
N GLU A 70 -15.01 11.12 -10.64
CA GLU A 70 -15.59 10.67 -11.92
C GLU A 70 -15.38 9.15 -12.15
N SER A 71 -14.23 8.61 -11.73
CA SER A 71 -13.94 7.16 -11.75
C SER A 71 -14.27 6.45 -10.43
N GLY A 72 -14.91 7.13 -9.47
CA GLY A 72 -15.18 6.62 -8.13
C GLY A 72 -16.13 5.43 -8.15
N ASP A 73 -17.25 5.56 -8.87
CA ASP A 73 -18.30 4.54 -8.89
C ASP A 73 -17.88 3.28 -9.62
N ALA A 74 -17.24 3.41 -10.79
CA ALA A 74 -16.72 2.28 -11.56
C ALA A 74 -15.74 1.43 -10.73
N ARG A 75 -14.83 2.06 -9.99
CA ARG A 75 -13.86 1.37 -9.13
C ARG A 75 -14.51 0.57 -8.01
N ARG A 76 -15.53 1.15 -7.37
CA ARG A 76 -16.28 0.49 -6.29
C ARG A 76 -17.16 -0.63 -6.85
N ALA A 77 -17.85 -0.38 -7.96
CA ALA A 77 -18.70 -1.34 -8.63
C ALA A 77 -17.92 -2.60 -9.03
N PHE A 78 -16.70 -2.46 -9.58
CA PHE A 78 -15.83 -3.60 -9.88
C PHE A 78 -15.56 -4.46 -8.63
N SER A 79 -15.13 -3.83 -7.54
CA SER A 79 -14.82 -4.54 -6.29
C SER A 79 -16.06 -5.20 -5.69
N TYR A 80 -17.20 -4.52 -5.68
CA TYR A 80 -18.46 -5.06 -5.16
C TYR A 80 -19.03 -6.17 -6.03
N LEU A 81 -18.87 -6.10 -7.35
CA LEU A 81 -19.29 -7.16 -8.25
C LEU A 81 -18.47 -8.43 -8.02
N MET A 82 -17.15 -8.32 -7.88
CA MET A 82 -16.29 -9.47 -7.58
C MET A 82 -16.63 -10.12 -6.23
N THR A 83 -16.83 -9.31 -5.19
CA THR A 83 -17.25 -9.83 -3.88
C THR A 83 -18.64 -10.45 -3.95
N GLY A 84 -19.59 -9.78 -4.61
CA GLY A 84 -20.96 -10.24 -4.76
C GLY A 84 -21.06 -11.55 -5.54
N SER A 85 -20.33 -11.69 -6.65
CA SER A 85 -20.32 -12.92 -7.46
C SER A 85 -19.72 -14.08 -6.67
N THR A 86 -18.62 -13.85 -5.96
CA THR A 86 -17.97 -14.85 -5.11
C THR A 86 -18.91 -15.33 -4.00
N LEU A 87 -19.66 -14.41 -3.38
CA LEU A 87 -20.65 -14.76 -2.36
C LEU A 87 -21.79 -15.60 -2.92
N VAL A 88 -22.34 -15.25 -4.08
CA VAL A 88 -23.43 -16.03 -4.71
C VAL A 88 -22.98 -17.45 -4.99
N VAL A 89 -21.79 -17.61 -5.58
CA VAL A 89 -21.21 -18.94 -5.83
C VAL A 89 -20.99 -19.69 -4.51
N GLY A 90 -20.40 -19.04 -3.51
CA GLY A 90 -20.14 -19.64 -2.20
C GLY A 90 -21.40 -20.10 -1.46
N VAL A 91 -22.48 -19.32 -1.51
CA VAL A 91 -23.76 -19.70 -0.90
C VAL A 91 -24.39 -20.87 -1.65
N TYR A 92 -24.32 -20.87 -2.98
CA TYR A 92 -24.85 -21.98 -3.78
C TYR A 92 -24.08 -23.27 -3.51
N THR A 93 -22.74 -23.23 -3.52
CA THR A 93 -21.92 -24.40 -3.22
C THR A 93 -22.19 -24.91 -1.80
N ALA A 94 -22.24 -24.03 -0.80
CA ALA A 94 -22.59 -24.39 0.57
C ALA A 94 -23.97 -25.06 0.65
N LYS A 95 -24.99 -24.50 -0.02
CA LYS A 95 -26.33 -25.09 -0.09
C LYS A 95 -26.26 -26.51 -0.65
N THR A 96 -25.59 -26.71 -1.78
CA THR A 96 -25.51 -28.04 -2.41
C THR A 96 -24.80 -29.07 -1.53
N VAL A 97 -23.68 -28.70 -0.90
CA VAL A 97 -22.92 -29.58 -0.01
C VAL A 97 -23.75 -29.96 1.21
N VAL A 98 -24.36 -28.99 1.88
CA VAL A 98 -25.20 -29.25 3.06
C VAL A 98 -26.39 -30.15 2.70
N THR A 99 -27.05 -29.91 1.56
CA THR A 99 -28.14 -30.77 1.09
C THR A 99 -27.67 -32.19 0.78
N GLN A 100 -26.47 -32.39 0.24
CA GLN A 100 -25.91 -33.73 0.03
C GLN A 100 -25.68 -34.46 1.35
N PHE A 101 -25.17 -33.77 2.37
CA PHE A 101 -25.01 -34.35 3.71
C PHE A 101 -26.35 -34.74 4.32
N GLU A 102 -27.38 -33.89 4.26
CA GLU A 102 -28.71 -34.22 4.77
C GLU A 102 -29.32 -35.41 4.00
N SER A 103 -29.24 -35.39 2.66
CA SER A 103 -29.75 -36.46 1.83
C SER A 103 -29.09 -37.81 2.11
N SER A 104 -27.81 -37.82 2.52
CA SER A 104 -27.09 -39.05 2.87
C SER A 104 -27.59 -39.70 4.16
N MET A 105 -28.27 -38.96 5.04
CA MET A 105 -28.84 -39.47 6.30
C MET A 105 -30.32 -39.88 6.17
N ARG A 106 -30.94 -39.65 5.01
CA ARG A 106 -32.33 -40.00 4.73
C ARG A 106 -32.45 -41.48 4.32
N ALA A 107 -33.70 -41.97 4.27
CA ALA A 107 -34.01 -43.29 3.73
C ALA A 107 -33.32 -43.49 2.38
N SER A 108 -32.50 -44.54 2.29
CA SER A 108 -31.81 -44.92 1.07
C SER A 108 -32.82 -45.53 0.09
N ALA A 109 -32.46 -45.61 -1.19
CA ALA A 109 -33.35 -46.09 -2.23
C ALA A 109 -33.77 -47.57 -2.10
N ASP A 110 -33.16 -48.34 -1.18
CA ASP A 110 -33.43 -49.78 -0.98
C ASP A 110 -34.32 -50.12 0.24
N VAL A 111 -34.83 -49.12 0.98
CA VAL A 111 -35.81 -49.31 2.07
C VAL A 111 -37.24 -48.93 1.67
#